data_AF-A0A2X3BCU7-F1
#
_entry.id   AF-A0A2X3BCU7-F1
#
_cell.length_a   1.000
_cell.length_b   1.000
_cell.length_c   1.000
_cell.angle_alpha   90.00
_cell.angle_beta   90.00
_cell.angle_gamma   90.00
#
_symmetry.space_group_name_H-M   'P 1'
#
loop_
_entity.id
_entity.type
_entity.pdbx_description
1 polymer ?
#
loop_
_entity_poly.entity_id
_entity_poly.type
_entity_poly.pdbx_seq_one_letter_code
_entity_poly.pdbx_strand_id
1 'polypeptide(L)'
;MKTKRGIPYRHLRNLFKSLPNISQKQLDLIRQSADSKTYQILKRFSGLIDSSIISNLEHDVQTFMSMAQEIDLQENNLQEN
;
A
#
# COMPACT_ATOMS: atom_id res chain seq x y z
N MET A 1 30.34 2.09 -26.81
CA MET A 1 29.29 2.92 -26.17
C MET A 1 28.36 1.99 -25.39
N LYS A 2 28.26 2.11 -24.07
CA LYS A 2 27.31 1.30 -23.27
C LYS A 2 25.91 1.86 -23.55
N THR A 3 25.10 1.11 -24.30
CA THR A 3 23.69 1.45 -24.55
C THR A 3 22.99 1.64 -23.21
N LYS A 4 22.46 2.84 -22.94
CA LYS A 4 21.62 3.13 -21.77
C LYS A 4 20.35 2.27 -21.90
N ARG A 5 20.39 1.05 -21.35
CA ARG A 5 19.22 0.17 -21.31
C ARG A 5 18.23 0.83 -20.36
N GLY A 6 17.18 1.45 -20.91
CA GLY A 6 16.09 2.01 -20.13
C GLY A 6 15.25 0.91 -19.47
N ILE A 7 14.38 1.30 -18.55
CA ILE A 7 13.46 0.39 -17.87
C ILE A 7 12.52 -0.23 -18.92
N PRO A 8 12.40 -1.57 -19.00
CA PRO A 8 11.46 -2.22 -19.91
C PRO A 8 10.02 -1.74 -19.70
N TYR A 9 9.28 -1.46 -20.79
CA TYR A 9 7.91 -0.95 -20.72
C TYR A 9 6.98 -1.81 -19.85
N ARG A 10 7.13 -3.15 -19.93
CA ARG A 10 6.36 -4.09 -19.09
C ARG A 10 6.61 -3.87 -17.59
N HIS A 11 7.86 -3.63 -17.20
CA HIS A 11 8.21 -3.39 -15.80
C HIS A 11 7.70 -2.02 -15.35
N LEU A 12 7.83 -1.01 -16.21
CA LEU A 12 7.33 0.34 -15.97
C LEU A 12 5.80 0.35 -15.79
N ARG A 13 5.06 -0.34 -16.66
CA ARG A 13 3.59 -0.49 -16.55
C ARG A 13 3.18 -1.15 -15.23
N ASN A 14 3.93 -2.16 -14.79
CA ASN A 14 3.67 -2.83 -13.51
C ASN A 14 3.98 -1.92 -12.31
N LEU A 15 5.03 -1.09 -12.39
CA LEU A 15 5.37 -0.12 -11.35
C LEU A 15 4.30 0.96 -11.20
N PHE A 16 3.81 1.51 -12.31
CA PHE A 16 2.75 2.52 -12.29
C PHE A 16 1.45 2.01 -11.66
N LYS A 17 1.12 0.72 -11.83
CA LYS A 17 -0.05 0.11 -11.19
C LYS A 17 0.07 -0.03 -9.67
N SER A 18 1.30 -0.07 -9.15
CA SER A 18 1.58 -0.23 -7.72
C SER A 18 1.85 1.09 -7.01
N LEU A 19 1.89 2.23 -7.70
CA LEU A 19 2.05 3.51 -7.02
C LEU A 19 0.81 3.80 -6.15
N PRO A 20 0.99 4.37 -4.94
CA PRO A 20 2.24 4.86 -4.35
C PRO A 20 3.01 3.81 -3.52
N ASN A 21 2.67 2.53 -3.59
CA ASN A 21 3.25 1.44 -2.78
C ASN A 21 3.98 0.39 -3.65
N ILE A 22 5.11 0.79 -4.22
CA ILE A 22 5.96 -0.14 -4.97
C ILE A 22 6.57 -1.17 -4.01
N SER A 23 6.48 -2.46 -4.34
CA SER A 23 7.13 -3.51 -3.55
C SER A 23 8.64 -3.57 -3.81
N GLN A 24 9.40 -4.05 -2.82
CA GLN A 24 10.85 -4.25 -2.95
C GLN A 24 11.21 -5.16 -4.13
N LYS A 25 10.43 -6.22 -4.37
CA LYS A 25 10.59 -7.12 -5.51
C LYS A 25 10.48 -6.39 -6.86
N GLN A 26 9.56 -5.44 -7.00
CA GLN A 26 9.42 -4.65 -8.22
C GLN A 26 10.59 -3.67 -8.41
N LEU A 27 11.13 -3.10 -7.33
CA LEU A 27 12.35 -2.29 -7.38
C LEU A 27 13.57 -3.11 -7.82
N ASP A 28 13.72 -4.32 -7.29
CA ASP A 28 14.85 -5.19 -7.65
C ASP A 28 14.85 -5.56 -9.14
N LEU A 29 13.67 -5.79 -9.72
CA LEU A 29 13.51 -6.08 -11.15
C LEU A 29 13.93 -4.95 -12.09
N ILE A 30 13.95 -3.70 -11.61
CA ILE A 30 14.35 -2.54 -12.43
C ILE A 30 15.71 -1.97 -12.05
N ARG A 31 16.32 -2.38 -10.94
CA ARG A 31 17.59 -1.85 -10.41
C ARG A 31 18.72 -1.85 -11.45
N GLN A 32 18.79 -2.86 -12.30
CA GLN A 32 19.84 -3.00 -13.33
C GLN A 32 19.58 -2.14 -14.58
N SER A 33 18.33 -1.70 -14.78
CA SER A 33 17.86 -0.97 -15.97
C SER A 33 17.47 0.49 -15.69
N ALA A 34 17.33 0.86 -14.43
CA ALA A 34 17.04 2.22 -14.00
C ALA A 34 18.34 2.99 -13.79
N ASP A 35 18.38 4.27 -14.18
CA ASP A 35 19.43 5.16 -13.73
C ASP A 35 19.28 5.42 -12.22
N SER A 36 20.36 5.81 -11.57
CA SER A 36 20.41 6.01 -10.12
C SER A 36 19.34 7.01 -9.63
N LYS A 37 19.09 8.11 -10.37
CA LYS A 37 18.08 9.11 -9.97
C LYS A 37 16.68 8.53 -10.03
N THR A 38 16.32 7.88 -11.14
CA THR A 38 15.02 7.21 -11.29
C THR A 38 14.80 6.14 -10.24
N TYR A 39 15.81 5.31 -9.94
CA TYR A 39 15.71 4.30 -8.89
C TYR A 39 15.45 4.92 -7.50
N GLN A 40 16.14 6.00 -7.15
CA GLN A 40 15.93 6.69 -5.87
C GLN A 40 14.53 7.30 -5.75
N ILE A 41 14.00 7.85 -6.84
CA ILE A 41 12.62 8.36 -6.88
C ILE A 41 11.63 7.20 -6.66
N LEU A 42 11.78 6.10 -7.41
CA LEU A 42 10.90 4.93 -7.26
C LEU A 42 10.99 4.27 -5.88
N LYS A 43 12.18 4.30 -5.24
CA LYS A 43 12.36 3.84 -3.87
C LYS A 43 11.63 4.74 -2.85
N ARG A 44 11.51 6.05 -3.09
CA ARG A 44 10.66 6.90 -2.22
C ARG A 44 9.18 6.55 -2.33
N PHE A 45 8.77 6.03 -3.49
CA PHE A 45 7.44 5.45 -3.70
C PHE A 45 7.34 3.98 -3.24
N SER A 46 8.33 3.42 -2.55
CA SER A 46 8.14 2.18 -1.79
C SER A 46 7.99 2.54 -0.32
N GLY A 47 6.82 2.25 0.24
CA GLY A 47 6.51 2.55 1.65
C GLY A 47 5.88 3.93 1.89
N LEU A 48 5.29 4.55 0.87
CA LEU A 48 4.54 5.81 1.03
C LEU A 48 3.26 5.61 1.87
N ILE A 49 2.65 4.43 1.80
CA ILE A 49 1.69 3.95 2.78
C ILE A 49 2.36 2.81 3.53
N ASP A 50 2.73 3.09 4.78
CA ASP A 50 3.24 2.07 5.68
C ASP A 50 2.14 1.02 5.90
N SER A 51 2.49 -0.26 5.75
CA SER A 51 1.60 -1.38 6.11
C SER A 51 1.09 -1.28 7.55
N SER A 52 1.85 -0.65 8.45
CA SER A 52 1.43 -0.39 9.83
C SER A 52 0.21 0.54 9.88
N ILE A 53 0.13 1.54 9.00
CA ILE A 53 -1.01 2.48 8.92
C ILE A 53 -2.26 1.73 8.44
N ILE A 54 -2.11 0.86 7.44
CA ILE A 54 -3.23 0.03 6.95
C ILE A 54 -3.71 -0.91 8.06
N SER A 55 -2.79 -1.60 8.73
CA SER A 55 -3.12 -2.51 9.83
C SER A 55 -3.80 -1.79 11.00
N ASN A 56 -3.37 -0.58 11.34
CA ASN A 56 -3.99 0.22 12.39
C ASN A 56 -5.40 0.66 11.98
N LEU A 57 -5.59 1.11 10.73
CA LEU A 57 -6.91 1.46 10.21
C LEU A 57 -7.87 0.27 10.20
N GLU A 58 -7.40 -0.93 9.83
CA GLU A 58 -8.20 -2.15 9.87
C GLU A 58 -8.62 -2.48 11.32
N HIS A 59 -7.70 -2.35 12.28
CA HIS A 59 -7.99 -2.56 13.69
C HIS A 59 -8.99 -1.54 14.25
N ASP A 60 -8.82 -0.26 13.93
CA ASP A 60 -9.71 0.81 14.36
C ASP A 60 -11.12 0.58 13.80
N VAL A 61 -11.23 0.23 12.51
CA VAL A 61 -12.53 -0.09 11.88
C VAL A 61 -13.20 -1.27 12.56
N GLN A 62 -12.46 -2.36 12.86
CA GLN A 62 -13.02 -3.49 13.58
C GLN A 62 -13.52 -3.09 14.97
N THR A 63 -12.75 -2.26 15.68
CA THR A 63 -13.14 -1.74 17.00
C THR A 63 -14.42 -0.92 16.92
N PHE A 64 -14.53 -0.02 15.93
CA PHE A 64 -15.74 0.76 15.69
C PHE A 64 -16.95 -0.12 15.36
N MET A 65 -16.77 -1.17 14.55
CA MET A 65 -17.85 -2.10 14.20
C MET A 65 -18.34 -2.87 15.44
N SER A 66 -17.43 -3.32 16.31
CA SER A 66 -17.80 -3.98 17.57
C SER A 66 -18.58 -3.04 18.50
N MET A 67 -18.12 -1.78 18.64
CA MET A 67 -18.85 -0.78 19.43
C MET A 67 -20.25 -0.51 18.88
N ALA A 68 -20.39 -0.42 17.55
CA ALA A 68 -21.70 -0.24 16.93
C ALA A 68 -22.65 -1.42 17.20
N GLN A 69 -22.13 -2.66 17.18
CA GLN A 69 -22.90 -3.86 17.52
C GLN A 69 -23.33 -3.89 18.99
N GLU A 70 -22.46 -3.47 19.91
CA GLU A 70 -22.80 -3.37 21.33
C GLU A 70 -23.92 -2.35 21.58
N ILE A 71 -23.88 -1.20 20.90
CA ILE A 71 -24.94 -0.19 20.97
C ILE A 71 -26.26 -0.75 20.44
N ASP A 72 -26.24 -1.41 19.28
CA ASP A 72 -27.42 -2.01 18.66
C ASP A 72 -28.05 -3.09 19.58
N LEU A 73 -27.22 -3.90 20.23
CA LEU A 73 -27.66 -4.87 21.25
C LEU A 73 -28.29 -4.19 22.47
N GLN A 74 -27.74 -3.07 22.94
CA GLN A 74 -28.31 -2.32 24.06
C GLN A 74 -29.66 -1.69 23.72
N GLU A 75 -29.81 -1.12 22.53
CA GLU A 75 -31.10 -0.55 22.09
C GLU A 75 -32.20 -1.62 22.03
N ASN A 76 -31.90 -2.80 21.49
CA ASN A 76 -32.86 -3.90 21.44
C ASN A 76 -33.27 -4.41 22.83
N ASN A 77 -32.33 -4.53 23.78
CA ASN A 77 -32.61 -4.94 25.15
C ASN A 77 -33.45 -3.91 25.95
N LEU A 78 -33.39 -2.63 25.57
CA LEU A 78 -34.19 -1.55 26.17
C LEU A 78 -35.63 -1.48 25.62
N GLN A 79 -35.90 -2.07 24.44
CA GLN A 79 -37.24 -2.11 23.86
C GLN A 79 -38.08 -3.31 24.36
N GLU A 80 -37.44 -4.37 24.86
CA GLU A 80 -38.12 -5.56 25.40
C GLU A 80 -38.50 -5.48 26.89
N ASN A 81 -38.10 -4.39 27.59
CA ASN A 81 -38.49 -4.09 28.99
C ASN A 81 -39.47 -2.92 29.05
#